data_AF-A0AAN5D5E7-F1
#
_entry.id   AF-A0AAN5D5E7-F1
#
_cell.length_a   1.000
_cell.length_b   1.000
_cell.length_c   1.000
_cell.angle_alpha   90.00
_cell.angle_beta   90.00
_cell.angle_gamma   90.00
#
_symmetry.space_group_name_H-M   'P 1'
#
loop_
_entity.id
_entity.type
_entity.pdbx_description
1 polymer ?
#
loop_
_entity_poly.entity_id
_entity_poly.type
_entity_poly.pdbx_seq_one_letter_code
_entity_poly.pdbx_strand_id
1 'polypeptide(L)' 'YRFLLIAFATTDILVSLAHVTLMPGVQMTSAGYIFFGYHLIDKPLIWGTTFGILFVIFFYQSFILLAFHFFYRYTSVC' A
#
# COMPACT_ATOMS: atom_id res chain seq x y z
N TYR A 1 17.77 -14.09 -1.96
CA TYR A 1 16.67 -14.38 -2.90
C TYR A 1 15.35 -14.80 -2.23
N ARG A 2 15.27 -15.93 -1.49
CA ARG A 2 14.00 -16.41 -0.87
C ARG A 2 13.34 -15.39 0.07
N PHE A 3 14.13 -14.71 0.90
CA PHE A 3 13.62 -13.67 1.81
C PHE A 3 13.05 -12.45 1.07
N LEU A 4 13.62 -12.06 -0.08
CA LEU A 4 13.09 -10.97 -0.91
C LEU A 4 11.73 -11.33 -1.49
N LEU A 5 11.54 -12.58 -1.92
CA LEU A 5 10.26 -13.06 -2.44
C LEU A 5 9.18 -13.14 -1.36
N ILE A 6 9.54 -13.59 -0.15
CA ILE A 6 8.61 -13.61 0.99
C ILE A 6 8.22 -12.19 1.36
N ALA A 7 9.19 -11.28 1.49
CA ALA A 7 8.92 -9.87 1.77
C ALA A 7 8.01 -9.24 0.72
N PHE A 8 8.27 -9.50 -0.57
CA PHE A 8 7.44 -9.03 -1.67
C PHE A 8 6.00 -9.55 -1.55
N ALA A 9 5.81 -10.85 -1.37
CA ALA A 9 4.48 -11.45 -1.24
C ALA A 9 3.72 -10.91 -0.01
N THR A 10 4.41 -10.74 1.13
CA THR A 10 3.78 -10.16 2.33
C THR A 10 3.37 -8.71 2.11
N THR A 11 4.23 -7.88 1.52
CA THR A 11 3.89 -6.48 1.19
C THR A 11 2.72 -6.40 0.22
N ASP A 12 2.69 -7.26 -0.80
CA ASP A 12 1.62 -7.30 -1.81
C ASP A 12 0.25 -7.66 -1.22
N ILE A 13 0.21 -8.65 -0.30
CA ILE A 13 -0.99 -9.00 0.45
C ILE A 13 -1.47 -7.82 1.32
N LEU A 14 -0.55 -7.13 2.03
CA LEU A 14 -0.90 -6.00 2.88
C LEU A 14 -1.43 -4.80 2.07
N VAL A 15 -0.82 -4.48 0.93
CA VAL A 15 -1.31 -3.47 -0.02
C VAL A 15 -2.71 -3.82 -0.49
N SER A 16 -2.94 -5.09 -0.87
CA SER A 16 -4.21 -5.57 -1.40
C SER A 16 -5.33 -5.50 -0.36
N LEU A 17 -5.03 -5.87 0.90
CA LEU A 17 -5.97 -5.71 2.02
C LEU A 17 -6.30 -4.24 2.30
N ALA A 18 -5.30 -3.36 2.28
CA ALA A 18 -5.52 -1.92 2.41
C ALA A 18 -6.37 -1.37 1.25
N HIS A 19 -6.11 -1.80 0.01
CA HIS A 19 -6.90 -1.39 -1.15
C HIS A 19 -8.35 -1.88 -1.05
N VAL A 20 -8.60 -3.15 -0.76
CA VAL A 20 -9.97 -3.68 -0.75
C VAL A 20 -10.82 -3.05 0.37
N THR A 21 -10.19 -2.66 1.48
CA THR A 21 -10.88 -2.03 2.61
C THR A 21 -11.11 -0.53 2.39
N LEU A 22 -10.15 0.18 1.78
CA LEU A 22 -10.18 1.64 1.68
C LEU A 22 -10.73 2.14 0.34
N MET A 23 -10.43 1.47 -0.78
CA MET A 23 -10.80 1.94 -2.13
C MET A 23 -12.31 2.04 -2.35
N PRO A 24 -13.17 1.11 -1.90
CA PRO A 24 -14.62 1.27 -2.05
C PRO A 24 -15.12 2.54 -1.36
N GLY A 25 -14.62 2.83 -0.16
CA GLY A 25 -14.97 4.05 0.57
C GLY A 25 -14.54 5.31 -0.18
N VAL A 26 -13.35 5.31 -0.78
CA VAL A 26 -12.80 6.44 -1.56
C VAL A 26 -13.56 6.65 -2.88
N GLN A 27 -13.91 5.57 -3.58
CA GLN A 27 -14.54 5.64 -4.90
C GLN A 27 -16.05 5.89 -4.84
N MET A 28 -16.73 5.50 -3.76
CA MET A 28 -18.16 5.68 -3.60
C MET A 28 -18.56 7.06 -3.01
N THR A 29 -17.59 7.89 -2.62
CA THR A 29 -17.86 9.26 -2.17
C THR A 29 -18.06 10.23 -3.33
N SER A 30 -19.17 10.99 -3.29
CA SER A 30 -19.48 12.08 -4.23
C SER A 30 -18.46 13.23 -4.20
N ALA A 31 -17.68 13.33 -3.13
CA ALA A 31 -16.75 14.43 -2.90
C ALA A 31 -15.36 14.23 -3.56
N GLY A 32 -14.99 13.00 -3.96
CA GLY A 32 -13.72 12.69 -4.62
C GLY A 32 -12.46 13.08 -3.85
N TYR A 33 -11.57 12.11 -3.57
CA TYR A 33 -10.20 12.35 -3.06
C TYR A 33 -10.02 13.18 -1.77
N ILE A 34 -11.08 13.58 -1.06
CA ILE A 34 -10.96 14.13 0.29
C ILE A 34 -10.74 12.96 1.23
N PHE A 35 -9.47 12.55 1.33
CA PHE A 35 -8.85 11.71 2.36
C PHE A 35 -9.84 10.96 3.28
N PHE A 36 -10.46 9.90 2.73
CA PHE A 36 -11.22 8.85 3.43
C PHE A 36 -12.74 9.09 3.64
N GLY A 37 -13.52 8.72 2.63
CA GLY A 37 -14.64 7.77 2.73
C GLY A 37 -16.00 8.19 3.31
N TYR A 38 -17.07 7.70 2.69
CA TYR A 38 -18.45 7.76 3.19
C TYR A 38 -18.51 7.00 4.53
N HIS A 39 -19.18 7.55 5.56
CA HIS A 39 -19.15 7.12 6.98
C HIS A 39 -17.84 7.34 7.79
N LEU A 40 -16.83 8.00 7.22
CA LEU A 40 -15.61 8.38 7.94
C LEU A 40 -15.53 9.87 8.28
N ILE A 41 -16.48 10.69 7.82
CA ILE A 41 -16.62 12.11 8.19
C ILE A 41 -16.76 12.28 9.71
N ASP A 42 -17.46 11.34 10.36
CA ASP A 42 -17.71 11.37 11.80
C ASP A 42 -16.55 10.76 12.61
N LYS A 43 -15.53 10.22 11.93
CA LYS A 43 -14.37 9.58 12.55
C LYS A 43 -13.24 10.60 12.71
N PRO A 44 -12.44 10.47 13.78
CA PRO A 44 -11.36 11.42 14.01
C PRO A 44 -10.34 11.35 12.88
N LEU A 45 -9.88 12.53 12.44
CA LEU A 45 -8.94 12.77 11.34
C LEU A 45 -7.73 11.81 11.35
N ILE A 46 -7.27 11.45 12.55
CA ILE A 46 -6.12 10.59 12.76
C ILE A 46 -6.23 9.25 12.01
N TRP A 47 -7.42 8.66 11.92
CA TRP A 47 -7.60 7.39 11.22
C TRP A 47 -7.39 7.55 9.72
N GLY A 48 -7.97 8.60 9.12
CA GLY A 48 -7.74 8.90 7.72
C GLY A 48 -6.26 9.14 7.44
N THR A 49 -5.61 9.99 8.24
CA THR A 49 -4.17 10.26 8.08
C THR A 49 -3.34 8.99 8.20
N THR A 50 -3.60 8.13 9.19
CA THR A 50 -2.87 6.86 9.36
C THR A 50 -3.07 5.92 8.19
N PHE A 51 -4.30 5.71 7.71
CA PHE A 51 -4.56 4.83 6.57
C PHE A 51 -3.95 5.37 5.27
N GLY A 52 -3.92 6.69 5.08
CA GLY A 52 -3.24 7.32 3.95
C GLY A 52 -1.74 7.14 3.97
N ILE A 53 -1.11 7.36 5.12
CA ILE A 53 0.33 7.11 5.29
C ILE A 53 0.65 5.63 5.06
N LEU A 54 -0.15 4.71 5.62
CA LEU A 54 0.03 3.27 5.41
C LEU A 54 -0.08 2.89 3.94
N PHE A 55 -1.09 3.40 3.24
CA PHE A 55 -1.26 3.17 1.81
C PHE A 55 -0.02 3.61 1.02
N VAL A 56 0.47 4.82 1.28
CA VAL A 56 1.66 5.37 0.61
C VAL A 56 2.90 4.52 0.89
N ILE A 57 3.14 4.16 2.15
CA ILE A 57 4.27 3.31 2.55
C ILE A 57 4.21 1.97 1.81
N PHE A 58 3.07 1.29 1.89
CA PHE A 58 2.92 -0.05 1.29
C PHE A 58 3.00 0.00 -0.23
N PHE A 59 2.43 1.01 -0.87
CA PHE A 59 2.52 1.22 -2.31
C PHE A 59 3.98 1.39 -2.77
N TYR A 60 4.75 2.28 -2.13
CA TYR A 60 6.16 2.49 -2.49
C TYR A 60 7.07 1.32 -2.11
N GLN A 61 6.75 0.61 -1.02
CA GLN A 61 7.52 -0.54 -0.56
C GLN A 61 7.63 -1.64 -1.64
N SER A 62 6.55 -1.90 -2.39
CA SER A 62 6.57 -2.88 -3.49
C SER A 62 7.58 -2.51 -4.59
N PHE A 63 7.71 -1.23 -4.95
CA PHE A 63 8.71 -0.77 -5.92
C PHE A 63 10.14 -0.91 -5.39
N ILE A 64 10.36 -0.60 -4.12
CA ILE A 64 11.67 -0.73 -3.47
C ILE A 64 12.11 -2.20 -3.46
N LEU A 65 11.21 -3.12 -3.08
CA LEU A 65 11.49 -4.56 -3.08
C LEU A 65 11.77 -5.09 -4.48
N LEU A 66 11.05 -4.59 -5.49
CA LEU A 66 11.29 -4.93 -6.89
C LEU A 66 12.67 -4.45 -7.35
N ALA A 67 13.07 -3.22 -6.99
CA ALA A 67 14.40 -2.71 -7.29
C ALA A 67 15.50 -3.58 -6.67
N PHE A 68 15.37 -3.92 -5.37
CA PHE A 68 16.30 -4.84 -4.71
C PHE A 68 16.36 -6.21 -5.38
N HIS A 69 15.23 -6.72 -5.88
CA HIS A 69 15.19 -7.97 -6.62
C HIS A 69 16.02 -7.89 -7.91
N PHE A 70 15.88 -6.83 -8.69
CA PHE A 70 16.66 -6.61 -9.91
C PHE A 70 18.16 -6.46 -9.62
N PHE A 71 18.52 -5.66 -8.61
CA PHE A 71 19.92 -5.50 -8.21
C PHE A 71 20.54 -6.81 -7.72
N TYR A 72 19.83 -7.58 -6.89
CA TYR A 72 20.30 -8.87 -6.41
C TYR A 72 20.54 -9.84 -7.56
N ARG A 73 19.63 -9.89 -8.55
CA ARG A 73 19.79 -10.77 -9.70
C ARG A 73 20.94 -10.35 -10.60
N TYR A 74 21.14 -9.04 -10.77
CA TYR A 74 22.28 -8.51 -11.52
C TYR A 74 23.61 -8.91 -10.86
N THR A 75 23.77 -8.73 -9.55
CA THR A 75 25.05 -9.01 -8.86
C THR A 75 25.34 -10.50 -8.62
N SER A 76 24.32 -11.36 -8.63
CA SER A 76 24.49 -12.80 -8.36
C SER A 76 24.56 -13.68 -9.60
N VAL A 77 24.11 -13.17 -10.76
CA VAL A 77 24.03 -13.92 -12.02
C VAL A 77 24.96 -13.36 -13.09
N CYS A 78 25.24 -12.05 -13.09
CA CYS A 78 26.25 -11.43 -13.94
C CYS A 78 27.58 -11.30 -13.21
#